data_AF-A0A3B0WMM9-F1
#
_entry.id   AF-A0A3B0WMM9-F1
#
_cell.length_a   1.000
_cell.length_b   1.000
_cell.length_c   1.000
_cell.angle_alpha   90.00
_cell.angle_beta   90.00
_cell.angle_gamma   90.00
#
_symmetry.space_group_name_H-M   'P 1'
#
loop_
_entity.id
_entity.type
_entity.pdbx_description
1 polymer ?
#
loop_
_entity_poly.entity_id
_entity_poly.type
_entity_poly.pdbx_seq_one_letter_code
_entity_poly.pdbx_strand_id
1 'polypeptide(L)'
;MSNVVSLFSDTQKYEERPVVVLADDDPSIRLMVRHVLESEDFDIIEASDGLEAIKAVEKHHPALILLDAVMPGIDGFTTCQQIKDKGHTDIPVMMITGLDDDASVERAYEVGAIDFITKPIKWAVLKHRVKSVVAKVIAERKVKLLAYRDSLTGLPNRLLFADRLEQGVIRSERSRTSMALMLVDIDDFKLVNDSFGHDAGDKLIKAVGELIAKSLRRADTIARLGGDEFAVIIEGIDGPEDAISIADNLTTILEHNVRLDEQETYTSASIGIAV
;
A
#
# COMPACT_ATOMS: atom_id res chain seq x y z
N MET A 1 10.25 -22.46 5.65
CA MET A 1 9.78 -21.42 6.59
C MET A 1 9.83 -20.06 5.91
N SER A 2 8.69 -19.38 5.91
CA SER A 2 8.43 -17.95 5.65
C SER A 2 8.90 -17.31 4.33
N ASN A 3 7.98 -17.24 3.36
CA ASN A 3 7.84 -16.09 2.46
C ASN A 3 6.36 -15.66 2.31
N VAL A 4 5.58 -15.90 3.38
CA VAL A 4 4.12 -15.61 3.44
C VAL A 4 3.84 -14.11 3.60
N VAL A 5 4.88 -13.30 3.83
CA VAL A 5 4.72 -11.89 4.14
C VAL A 5 4.27 -11.07 2.92
N SER A 6 4.46 -11.44 1.65
CA SER A 6 4.29 -10.43 0.56
C SER A 6 2.87 -10.12 0.07
N LEU A 7 1.87 -10.95 0.36
CA LEU A 7 0.45 -10.69 -0.02
C LEU A 7 -0.37 -10.15 1.17
N PHE A 8 0.11 -10.39 2.40
CA PHE A 8 -0.35 -9.74 3.65
C PHE A 8 0.58 -8.61 4.12
N SER A 9 1.68 -8.32 3.40
CA SER A 9 2.63 -7.25 3.77
C SER A 9 2.02 -5.89 3.60
N ASP A 10 1.04 -5.77 2.69
CA ASP A 10 0.34 -4.52 2.53
C ASP A 10 -0.52 -4.23 3.75
N THR A 11 -1.11 -5.22 4.43
CA THR A 11 -1.84 -5.00 5.69
C THR A 11 -0.93 -4.69 6.87
N GLN A 12 0.29 -5.27 6.93
CA GLN A 12 1.29 -4.87 7.93
C GLN A 12 1.94 -3.50 7.67
N LYS A 13 1.95 -3.01 6.42
CA LYS A 13 2.49 -1.68 6.08
C LYS A 13 1.66 -0.50 6.60
N TYR A 14 0.45 -0.73 7.10
CA TYR A 14 -0.45 0.34 7.56
C TYR A 14 -0.60 0.44 9.09
N GLU A 15 -0.02 -0.49 9.86
CA GLU A 15 0.17 -0.32 11.32
C GLU A 15 1.54 0.26 11.67
N GLU A 16 2.45 0.40 10.70
CA GLU A 16 3.72 1.10 10.91
C GLU A 16 3.45 2.59 11.10
N ARG A 17 4.09 3.14 12.14
CA ARG A 17 4.04 4.59 12.40
C ARG A 17 4.51 5.31 11.13
N PRO A 18 3.78 6.34 10.66
CA PRO A 18 4.17 7.11 9.50
C PRO A 18 5.62 7.57 9.63
N VAL A 19 6.37 7.61 8.53
CA VAL A 19 7.76 8.04 8.54
C VAL A 19 7.87 9.44 7.96
N VAL A 20 8.64 10.31 8.62
CA VAL A 20 9.08 11.60 8.09
C VAL A 20 10.59 11.51 7.85
N VAL A 21 11.02 11.80 6.63
CA VAL A 21 12.46 11.95 6.34
C VAL A 21 12.85 13.40 6.58
N LEU A 22 13.91 13.63 7.36
CA LEU A 22 14.49 14.94 7.61
C LEU A 22 15.90 14.99 7.05
N ALA A 23 16.10 15.82 6.03
CA ALA A 23 17.38 16.02 5.37
C ALA A 23 17.83 17.48 5.57
N ASP A 24 18.90 17.67 6.34
CA ASP A 24 19.56 18.95 6.60
C ASP A 24 21.00 18.63 6.98
N ASP A 25 22.00 19.38 6.52
CA ASP A 25 23.40 19.08 6.80
C ASP A 25 23.81 19.48 8.24
N ASP A 26 23.08 20.41 8.87
CA ASP A 26 23.32 20.84 10.25
C ASP A 26 22.75 19.84 11.27
N PRO A 27 23.61 19.12 12.02
CA PRO A 27 23.16 18.17 13.04
C PRO A 27 22.34 18.83 14.17
N SER A 28 22.55 20.13 14.42
CA SER A 28 21.82 20.90 15.43
C SER A 28 20.38 21.13 15.00
N ILE A 29 20.14 21.47 13.74
CA ILE A 29 18.79 21.60 13.18
C ILE A 29 18.09 20.26 13.22
N ARG A 30 18.76 19.19 12.80
CA ARG A 30 18.19 17.83 12.84
C ARG A 30 17.74 17.43 14.24
N LEU A 31 18.61 17.65 15.25
CA LEU A 31 18.30 17.39 16.65
C LEU A 31 17.10 18.22 17.15
N MET A 32 17.05 19.50 16.82
CA MET A 32 15.96 20.39 17.23
C MET A 32 14.62 20.01 16.59
N VAL A 33 14.60 19.73 15.29
CA VAL A 33 13.38 19.27 14.60
C VAL A 33 12.91 17.94 15.19
N ARG A 34 13.82 16.98 15.41
CA ARG A 34 13.49 15.72 16.08
C ARG A 34 12.81 15.97 17.42
N HIS A 35 13.41 16.80 18.27
CA HIS A 35 12.85 17.09 19.60
C HIS A 35 11.48 17.77 19.54
N VAL A 36 11.29 18.74 18.63
CA VAL A 36 10.00 19.44 18.45
C VAL A 36 8.86 18.50 18.03
N LEU A 37 9.21 17.48 17.24
CA LEU A 37 8.28 16.52 16.65
C LEU A 37 8.19 15.19 17.43
N GLU A 38 9.00 15.01 18.48
CA GLU A 38 9.10 13.76 19.27
C GLU A 38 7.76 13.32 19.89
N SER A 39 6.90 14.28 20.23
CA SER A 39 5.58 14.01 20.81
C SER A 39 4.52 13.55 19.80
N GLU A 40 4.84 13.51 18.52
CA GLU A 40 3.89 13.18 17.46
C GLU A 40 3.92 11.69 17.10
N ASP A 41 2.86 11.22 16.47
CA ASP A 41 2.67 9.80 16.16
C ASP A 41 3.28 9.40 14.81
N PHE A 42 4.57 9.68 14.63
CA PHE A 42 5.35 9.30 13.47
C PHE A 42 6.84 9.19 13.81
N ASP A 43 7.58 8.40 13.04
CA ASP A 43 9.02 8.20 13.19
C ASP A 43 9.79 9.16 12.29
N ILE A 44 10.97 9.59 12.74
CA ILE A 44 11.84 10.51 12.00
C ILE A 44 13.11 9.79 11.58
N ILE A 45 13.35 9.76 10.27
CA ILE A 45 14.58 9.26 9.67
C ILE A 45 15.42 10.44 9.23
N GLU A 46 16.60 10.57 9.81
CA GLU A 46 17.53 11.64 9.46
C GLU A 46 18.40 11.25 8.27
N ALA A 47 18.67 12.26 7.44
CA ALA A 47 19.66 12.25 6.37
C ALA A 47 20.53 13.49 6.53
N SER A 48 21.84 13.34 6.33
CA SER A 48 22.80 14.44 6.43
C SER A 48 23.08 15.13 5.09
N ASP A 49 22.63 14.54 3.99
CA ASP A 49 22.72 15.09 2.65
C ASP A 49 21.59 14.58 1.74
N GLY A 50 21.50 15.11 0.51
CA GLY A 50 20.46 14.70 -0.43
C GLY A 50 20.57 13.25 -0.91
N LEU A 51 21.77 12.66 -0.97
CA LEU A 51 21.94 11.27 -1.40
C LEU A 51 21.43 10.29 -0.34
N GLU A 52 21.69 10.58 0.94
CA GLU A 52 21.08 9.85 2.07
C GLU A 52 19.57 10.01 2.08
N ALA A 53 19.05 11.22 1.79
CA ALA A 53 17.61 11.47 1.71
C ALA A 53 16.95 10.62 0.63
N ILE A 54 17.53 10.56 -0.57
CA ILE A 54 17.04 9.72 -1.68
C ILE A 54 17.01 8.24 -1.28
N LYS A 55 18.09 7.73 -0.68
CA LYS A 55 18.16 6.34 -0.19
C LYS A 55 17.11 6.05 0.88
N ALA A 56 16.89 7.00 1.80
CA ALA A 56 15.89 6.87 2.84
C ALA A 56 14.47 6.83 2.25
N VAL A 57 14.18 7.63 1.23
CA VAL A 57 12.89 7.62 0.53
C VAL A 57 12.64 6.30 -0.17
N GLU A 58 13.61 5.77 -0.92
CA GLU A 58 13.51 4.48 -1.60
C GLU A 58 13.27 3.33 -0.63
N LYS A 59 13.89 3.38 0.55
CA LYS A 59 13.79 2.31 1.55
C LYS A 59 12.52 2.37 2.38
N HIS A 60 12.07 3.57 2.76
CA HIS A 60 11.05 3.75 3.79
C HIS A 60 9.71 4.32 3.29
N HIS A 61 9.63 4.83 2.05
CA HIS A 61 8.40 5.41 1.47
C HIS A 61 7.67 6.38 2.44
N PRO A 62 8.33 7.47 2.87
CA PRO A 62 7.83 8.35 3.92
C PRO A 62 6.51 9.02 3.57
N ALA A 63 5.79 9.46 4.61
CA ALA A 63 4.59 10.28 4.49
C ALA A 63 4.93 11.75 4.19
N LEU A 64 6.14 12.21 4.52
CA LEU A 64 6.62 13.57 4.26
C LEU A 64 8.15 13.59 4.21
N ILE A 65 8.70 14.46 3.36
CA ILE A 65 10.12 14.79 3.34
C ILE A 65 10.28 16.25 3.76
N LEU A 66 11.05 16.50 4.82
CA LEU A 66 11.57 17.80 5.20
C LEU A 66 12.98 17.94 4.63
N LEU A 67 13.22 18.93 3.78
CA LEU A 67 14.44 19.01 2.98
C LEU A 67 15.04 20.41 3.05
N ASP A 68 16.27 20.53 3.54
CA ASP A 68 17.00 21.78 3.44
C ASP A 68 17.28 22.11 1.98
N ALA A 69 17.04 23.37 1.60
CA ALA A 69 17.23 23.85 0.25
C ALA A 69 18.73 23.88 -0.11
N VAL A 70 19.59 24.16 0.86
CA VAL A 70 21.04 24.27 0.69
C VAL A 70 21.70 23.15 1.46
N MET A 71 22.35 22.24 0.76
CA MET A 71 23.15 21.16 1.35
C MET A 71 24.44 20.95 0.55
N PRO A 72 25.52 20.43 1.15
CA PRO A 72 26.71 20.01 0.42
C PRO A 72 26.41 18.94 -0.62
N GLY A 73 27.13 18.98 -1.74
CA GLY A 73 26.95 18.02 -2.82
C GLY A 73 25.75 18.34 -3.68
N ILE A 74 24.63 17.64 -3.47
CA ILE A 74 23.38 17.91 -4.18
C ILE A 74 22.46 18.78 -3.30
N ASP A 75 21.98 19.89 -3.86
CA ASP A 75 21.07 20.81 -3.16
C ASP A 75 19.67 20.19 -2.98
N GLY A 76 18.85 20.79 -2.13
CA GLY A 76 17.50 20.29 -1.84
C GLY A 76 16.59 20.29 -3.08
N PHE A 77 16.74 21.27 -3.97
CA PHE A 77 15.94 21.36 -5.19
C PHE A 77 16.24 20.19 -6.14
N THR A 78 17.52 19.91 -6.38
CA THR A 78 17.99 18.80 -7.21
C THR A 78 17.60 17.46 -6.58
N THR A 79 17.71 17.37 -5.25
CA THR A 79 17.29 16.18 -4.49
C THR A 79 15.78 15.93 -4.66
N CYS A 80 14.94 16.97 -4.52
CA CYS A 80 13.50 16.88 -4.75
C CYS A 80 13.21 16.40 -6.17
N GLN A 81 13.81 17.03 -7.18
CA GLN A 81 13.62 16.63 -8.58
C GLN A 81 13.98 15.17 -8.82
N GLN A 82 15.13 14.70 -8.31
CA GLN A 82 15.54 13.29 -8.46
C GLN A 82 14.58 12.31 -7.78
N ILE A 83 14.02 12.66 -6.62
CA ILE A 83 13.00 11.84 -5.94
C ILE A 83 11.76 11.72 -6.83
N LYS A 84 11.33 12.83 -7.45
CA LYS A 84 10.17 12.85 -8.36
C LYS A 84 10.44 12.05 -9.64
N ASP A 85 11.60 12.22 -10.27
CA ASP A 85 11.98 11.52 -11.49
C ASP A 85 12.12 10.00 -11.30
N LYS A 86 12.45 9.56 -10.07
CA LYS A 86 12.47 8.14 -9.68
C LYS A 86 11.09 7.54 -9.42
N GLY A 87 10.01 8.29 -9.63
CA GLY A 87 8.63 7.80 -9.52
C GLY A 87 7.96 8.03 -8.17
N HIS A 88 8.60 8.75 -7.24
CA HIS A 88 8.01 9.10 -5.94
C HIS A 88 7.24 10.45 -6.00
N THR A 89 6.40 10.60 -7.02
CA THR A 89 5.70 11.86 -7.31
C THR A 89 4.64 12.20 -6.27
N ASP A 90 4.10 11.19 -5.59
CA ASP A 90 3.05 11.27 -4.57
C ASP A 90 3.54 11.68 -3.17
N ILE A 91 4.84 11.54 -2.87
CA ILE A 91 5.39 11.88 -1.56
C ILE A 91 5.54 13.40 -1.43
N PRO A 92 4.87 14.07 -0.48
CA PRO A 92 5.01 15.50 -0.32
C PRO A 92 6.42 15.89 0.15
N VAL A 93 6.97 16.94 -0.44
CA VAL A 93 8.26 17.54 -0.06
C VAL A 93 8.01 18.95 0.47
N MET A 94 8.51 19.23 1.67
CA MET A 94 8.47 20.55 2.29
C MET A 94 9.90 21.06 2.46
N MET A 95 10.19 22.18 1.82
CA MET A 95 11.53 22.76 1.81
C MET A 95 11.77 23.59 3.07
N ILE A 96 12.94 23.50 3.67
CA ILE A 96 13.41 24.43 4.69
C ILE A 96 14.46 25.31 4.01
N THR A 97 14.27 26.62 3.97
CA THR A 97 15.12 27.51 3.17
C THR A 97 15.50 28.77 3.94
N GLY A 98 16.75 29.21 3.82
CA GLY A 98 17.16 30.55 4.22
C GLY A 98 17.00 31.61 3.12
N LEU A 99 16.59 31.19 1.93
CA LEU A 99 16.36 32.04 0.76
C LEU A 99 14.93 32.57 0.83
N ASP A 100 14.79 33.86 1.09
CA ASP A 100 13.52 34.59 1.22
C ASP A 100 13.18 35.41 -0.03
N ASP A 101 13.89 35.19 -1.14
CA ASP A 101 13.62 35.82 -2.42
C ASP A 101 12.56 35.05 -3.23
N ASP A 102 11.73 35.79 -3.97
CA ASP A 102 10.61 35.24 -4.74
C ASP A 102 11.05 34.16 -5.75
N ALA A 103 12.27 34.25 -6.30
CA ALA A 103 12.78 33.28 -7.27
C ALA A 103 13.06 31.91 -6.64
N SER A 104 13.51 31.87 -5.38
CA SER A 104 13.71 30.63 -4.63
C SER A 104 12.39 29.94 -4.27
N VAL A 105 11.35 30.72 -4.00
CA VAL A 105 9.99 30.22 -3.75
C VAL A 105 9.40 29.62 -5.03
N GLU A 106 9.51 30.33 -6.15
CA GLU A 106 9.05 29.86 -7.46
C GLU A 106 9.75 28.54 -7.84
N ARG A 107 11.08 28.50 -7.71
CA ARG A 107 11.87 27.28 -7.95
C ARG A 107 11.44 26.11 -7.08
N ALA A 108 11.04 26.34 -5.82
CA ALA A 108 10.56 25.26 -4.94
C ALA A 108 9.29 24.62 -5.48
N TYR A 109 8.35 25.43 -5.97
CA TYR A 109 7.11 24.92 -6.56
C TYR A 109 7.35 24.23 -7.91
N GLU A 110 8.26 24.74 -8.75
CA GLU A 110 8.60 24.13 -10.03
C GLU A 110 9.15 22.71 -9.89
N VAL A 111 9.97 22.45 -8.87
CA VAL A 111 10.54 21.10 -8.61
C VAL A 111 9.57 20.17 -7.85
N GLY A 112 8.33 20.62 -7.60
CA GLY A 112 7.28 19.81 -6.99
C GLY A 112 7.24 19.81 -5.46
N ALA A 113 7.80 20.83 -4.79
CA ALA A 113 7.58 21.03 -3.36
C ALA A 113 6.13 21.46 -3.10
N ILE A 114 5.55 20.97 -2.02
CA ILE A 114 4.17 21.32 -1.62
C ILE A 114 4.10 22.58 -0.77
N ASP A 115 5.20 22.92 -0.09
CA ASP A 115 5.30 24.03 0.86
C ASP A 115 6.77 24.32 1.20
N PHE A 116 7.03 25.46 1.84
CA PHE A 116 8.35 25.84 2.35
C PHE A 116 8.29 26.51 3.73
N ILE A 117 9.36 26.37 4.50
CA ILE A 117 9.58 26.99 5.81
C ILE A 117 10.84 27.85 5.74
N THR A 118 10.71 29.13 6.04
CA THR A 118 11.84 30.08 6.06
C THR A 118 12.68 29.93 7.34
N LYS A 119 14.01 29.94 7.23
CA LYS A 119 14.95 30.12 8.34
C LYS A 119 14.99 31.62 8.72
N PRO A 120 15.00 32.00 10.01
CA PRO A 120 15.03 31.15 11.20
C PRO A 120 13.69 30.43 11.45
N ILE A 121 13.76 29.13 11.76
CA ILE A 121 12.60 28.25 11.87
C ILE A 121 11.75 28.64 13.08
N LYS A 122 10.49 28.99 12.82
CA LYS A 122 9.47 29.11 13.88
C LYS A 122 8.97 27.71 14.25
N TRP A 123 9.53 27.12 15.31
CA TRP A 123 9.27 25.73 15.71
C TRP A 123 7.79 25.37 15.85
N ALA A 124 6.98 26.27 16.40
CA ALA A 124 5.53 26.06 16.52
C ALA A 124 4.85 25.95 15.14
N VAL A 125 5.30 26.74 14.16
CA VAL A 125 4.79 26.71 12.78
C VAL A 125 5.23 25.43 12.08
N LEU A 126 6.51 25.05 12.20
CA LEU A 126 7.02 23.80 11.64
C LEU A 126 6.23 22.60 12.15
N LYS A 127 6.06 22.51 13.48
CA LYS A 127 5.28 21.44 14.11
C LYS A 127 3.86 21.34 13.55
N HIS A 128 3.16 22.47 13.49
CA HIS A 128 1.78 22.49 12.97
C HIS A 128 1.73 22.06 11.50
N ARG A 129 2.60 22.59 10.64
CA ARG A 129 2.62 22.28 9.20
C ARG A 129 2.94 20.81 8.94
N VAL A 130 3.97 20.27 9.59
CA VAL A 130 4.34 18.85 9.50
C VAL A 130 3.14 17.98 9.89
N LYS A 131 2.55 18.25 11.06
CA LYS A 131 1.39 17.49 11.56
C LYS A 131 0.22 17.52 10.59
N SER A 132 -0.12 18.69 10.05
CA SER A 132 -1.23 18.83 9.09
C SER A 132 -1.00 18.03 7.81
N VAL A 133 0.22 18.08 7.24
CA VAL A 133 0.54 17.35 6.02
C VAL A 133 0.53 15.85 6.26
N VAL A 134 1.19 15.37 7.32
CA VAL A 134 1.23 13.95 7.67
C VAL A 134 -0.19 13.42 7.92
N ALA A 135 -1.01 14.14 8.69
CA ALA A 135 -2.40 13.75 8.93
C ALA A 135 -3.23 13.67 7.65
N LYS A 136 -3.03 14.62 6.71
CA LYS A 136 -3.70 14.60 5.40
C LYS A 136 -3.31 13.36 4.59
N VAL A 137 -2.01 13.05 4.48
CA VAL A 137 -1.52 11.87 3.76
C VAL A 137 -2.10 10.58 4.35
N ILE A 138 -2.15 10.48 5.68
CA ILE A 138 -2.72 9.32 6.36
C ILE A 138 -4.23 9.22 6.09
N ALA A 139 -4.96 10.34 6.17
CA ALA A 139 -6.39 10.36 5.89
C ALA A 139 -6.69 9.94 4.44
N GLU A 140 -5.92 10.42 3.47
CA GLU A 140 -6.05 10.03 2.06
C GLU A 140 -5.74 8.54 1.85
N ARG A 141 -4.69 8.01 2.49
CA ARG A 141 -4.39 6.57 2.49
C ARG A 141 -5.53 5.76 3.09
N LYS A 142 -6.12 6.22 4.20
CA LYS A 142 -7.25 5.56 4.85
C LYS A 142 -8.52 5.59 4.00
N VAL A 143 -8.81 6.72 3.35
CA VAL A 143 -9.94 6.81 2.39
C VAL A 143 -9.72 5.84 1.24
N LYS A 144 -8.53 5.77 0.66
CA LYS A 144 -8.21 4.79 -0.39
C LYS A 144 -8.39 3.35 0.10
N LEU A 145 -7.93 3.03 1.31
CA LEU A 145 -8.13 1.71 1.89
C LEU A 145 -9.62 1.37 2.01
N LEU A 146 -10.42 2.28 2.57
CA LEU A 146 -11.87 2.10 2.74
C LEU A 146 -12.63 2.05 1.40
N ALA A 147 -12.13 2.75 0.37
CA ALA A 147 -12.77 2.79 -0.94
C ALA A 147 -12.45 1.56 -1.80
N TYR A 148 -11.30 0.90 -1.58
CA TYR A 148 -10.79 -0.14 -2.48
C TYR A 148 -10.57 -1.51 -1.83
N ARG A 149 -10.71 -1.64 -0.52
CA ARG A 149 -10.60 -2.92 0.20
C ARG A 149 -11.93 -3.33 0.82
N ASP A 150 -12.16 -4.63 0.90
CA ASP A 150 -13.26 -5.22 1.66
C ASP A 150 -12.94 -5.15 3.16
N SER A 151 -13.90 -4.67 3.94
CA SER A 151 -13.70 -4.38 5.37
C SER A 151 -13.46 -5.61 6.24
N LEU A 152 -13.95 -6.79 5.82
CA LEU A 152 -13.81 -8.02 6.61
C LEU A 152 -12.50 -8.74 6.31
N THR A 153 -12.15 -8.85 5.02
CA THR A 153 -11.01 -9.67 4.56
C THR A 153 -9.75 -8.87 4.29
N GLY A 154 -9.86 -7.55 4.09
CA GLY A 154 -8.76 -6.70 3.63
C GLY A 154 -8.35 -6.93 2.17
N LEU A 155 -9.02 -7.86 1.46
CA LEU A 155 -8.82 -8.09 0.03
C LEU A 155 -9.33 -6.88 -0.78
N PRO A 156 -8.88 -6.71 -2.04
CA PRO A 156 -9.56 -5.84 -2.98
C PRO A 156 -11.08 -6.02 -2.95
N ASN A 157 -11.82 -4.92 -2.97
CA ASN A 157 -13.27 -4.97 -3.11
C ASN A 157 -13.67 -4.97 -4.59
N ARG A 158 -14.98 -5.03 -4.86
CA ARG A 158 -15.55 -5.00 -6.21
C ARG A 158 -15.05 -3.82 -7.07
N LEU A 159 -14.80 -2.65 -6.48
CA LEU A 159 -14.33 -1.48 -7.23
C LEU A 159 -12.89 -1.67 -7.70
N LEU A 160 -11.98 -2.04 -6.80
CA LEU A 160 -10.58 -2.29 -7.16
C LEU A 160 -10.43 -3.50 -8.08
N PHE A 161 -11.28 -4.51 -7.91
CA PHE A 161 -11.32 -5.67 -8.78
C PHE A 161 -11.63 -5.29 -10.23
N ALA A 162 -12.65 -4.46 -10.46
CA ALA A 162 -13.03 -4.00 -11.80
C ALA A 162 -11.91 -3.22 -12.48
N ASP A 163 -11.24 -2.31 -11.76
CA ASP A 163 -10.07 -1.58 -12.24
C ASP A 163 -8.94 -2.54 -12.65
N ARG A 164 -8.61 -3.51 -11.79
CA ARG A 164 -7.56 -4.49 -12.10
C ARG A 164 -7.91 -5.41 -13.27
N LEU A 165 -9.17 -5.78 -13.42
CA LEU A 165 -9.64 -6.57 -14.55
C LEU A 165 -9.45 -5.79 -15.86
N GLU A 166 -9.86 -4.52 -15.90
CA GLU A 166 -9.65 -3.65 -17.06
C GLU A 166 -8.16 -3.50 -17.41
N GLN A 167 -7.31 -3.24 -16.41
CA GLN A 167 -5.86 -3.15 -16.60
C GLN A 167 -5.26 -4.48 -17.06
N GLY A 168 -5.75 -5.61 -16.55
CA GLY A 168 -5.33 -6.96 -16.94
C GLY A 168 -5.63 -7.24 -18.41
N VAL A 169 -6.83 -6.91 -18.88
CA VAL A 169 -7.23 -7.05 -20.29
C VAL A 169 -6.31 -6.24 -21.20
N ILE A 170 -6.10 -4.95 -20.89
CA ILE A 170 -5.20 -4.07 -21.66
C ILE A 170 -3.77 -4.62 -21.69
N ARG A 171 -3.25 -5.13 -20.56
CA ARG A 171 -1.92 -5.75 -20.51
C ARG A 171 -1.86 -6.98 -21.40
N SER A 172 -2.83 -7.88 -21.29
CA SER A 172 -2.88 -9.15 -22.00
C SER A 172 -2.92 -8.97 -23.51
N GLU A 173 -3.71 -8.01 -24.00
CA GLU A 173 -3.75 -7.62 -25.41
C GLU A 173 -2.37 -7.17 -25.92
N ARG A 174 -1.66 -6.36 -25.13
CA ARG A 174 -0.34 -5.82 -25.50
C ARG A 174 0.75 -6.89 -25.48
N SER A 175 0.76 -7.78 -24.49
CA SER A 175 1.73 -8.87 -24.38
C SER A 175 1.40 -10.10 -25.21
N ARG A 176 0.22 -10.15 -25.84
CA ARG A 176 -0.33 -11.34 -26.53
C ARG A 176 -0.34 -12.57 -25.63
N THR A 177 -0.63 -12.37 -24.36
CA THR A 177 -0.88 -13.43 -23.39
C THR A 177 -2.39 -13.61 -23.22
N SER A 178 -2.80 -14.71 -22.61
CA SER A 178 -4.18 -14.91 -22.17
C SER A 178 -4.29 -14.64 -20.67
N MET A 179 -5.50 -14.40 -20.20
CA MET A 179 -5.84 -14.26 -18.79
C MET A 179 -7.07 -15.11 -18.48
N ALA A 180 -7.24 -15.48 -17.21
CA ALA A 180 -8.47 -16.11 -16.76
C ALA A 180 -9.14 -15.27 -15.66
N LEU A 181 -10.46 -15.30 -15.68
CA LEU A 181 -11.34 -14.79 -14.64
C LEU A 181 -12.01 -15.98 -13.96
N MET A 182 -11.94 -16.04 -12.64
CA MET A 182 -12.65 -17.03 -11.83
C MET A 182 -13.62 -16.33 -10.87
N LEU A 183 -14.82 -16.86 -10.74
CA LEU A 183 -15.77 -16.52 -9.69
C LEU A 183 -15.87 -17.72 -8.75
N VAL A 184 -15.68 -17.46 -7.46
CA VAL A 184 -15.61 -18.48 -6.41
C VAL A 184 -16.71 -18.18 -5.41
N ASP A 185 -17.59 -19.14 -5.15
CA ASP A 185 -18.66 -19.05 -4.16
C ASP A 185 -18.47 -20.14 -3.10
N ILE A 186 -18.58 -19.79 -1.81
CA ILE A 186 -18.44 -20.78 -0.73
C ILE A 186 -19.72 -21.60 -0.64
N ASP A 187 -19.60 -22.93 -0.81
CA ASP A 187 -20.77 -23.79 -0.76
C ASP A 187 -21.36 -23.84 0.66
N ASP A 188 -22.69 -23.87 0.74
CA ASP A 188 -23.44 -24.02 2.00
C ASP A 188 -23.09 -22.97 3.09
N PHE A 189 -22.54 -21.81 2.72
CA PHE A 189 -22.13 -20.77 3.67
C PHE A 189 -23.25 -20.33 4.62
N LYS A 190 -24.50 -20.26 4.13
CA LYS A 190 -25.66 -19.95 4.95
C LYS A 190 -25.86 -20.97 6.08
N LEU A 191 -25.63 -22.26 5.83
CA LEU A 191 -25.74 -23.29 6.87
C LEU A 191 -24.70 -23.09 7.97
N VAL A 192 -23.49 -22.63 7.62
CA VAL A 192 -22.46 -22.27 8.60
C VAL A 192 -22.93 -21.13 9.50
N ASN A 193 -23.46 -20.05 8.92
CA ASN A 193 -24.00 -18.93 9.69
C ASN A 193 -25.17 -19.34 10.59
N ASP A 194 -26.10 -20.13 10.05
CA ASP A 194 -27.30 -20.55 10.77
C ASP A 194 -26.95 -21.53 11.92
N SER A 195 -25.88 -22.32 11.78
CA SER A 195 -25.48 -23.33 12.77
C SER A 195 -24.49 -22.82 13.82
N PHE A 196 -23.53 -21.98 13.41
CA PHE A 196 -22.40 -21.54 14.24
C PHE A 196 -22.37 -20.03 14.49
N GLY A 197 -23.32 -19.29 13.91
CA GLY A 197 -23.42 -17.84 14.03
C GLY A 197 -22.57 -17.07 13.01
N HIS A 198 -22.86 -15.78 12.87
CA HIS A 198 -22.19 -14.90 11.91
C HIS A 198 -20.69 -14.72 12.18
N ASP A 199 -20.26 -14.75 13.44
CA ASP A 199 -18.84 -14.65 13.77
C ASP A 199 -18.03 -15.84 13.19
N ALA A 200 -18.63 -17.03 13.16
CA ALA A 200 -18.01 -18.21 12.56
C ALA A 200 -17.96 -18.10 11.02
N GLY A 201 -19.03 -17.58 10.41
CA GLY A 201 -19.04 -17.28 8.97
C GLY A 201 -17.99 -16.22 8.60
N ASP A 202 -17.83 -15.18 9.41
CA ASP A 202 -16.81 -14.15 9.20
C ASP A 202 -15.39 -14.72 9.30
N LYS A 203 -15.14 -15.63 10.26
CA LYS A 203 -13.86 -16.37 10.35
C LYS A 203 -13.65 -17.25 9.12
N LEU A 204 -14.70 -17.91 8.62
CA LEU A 204 -14.62 -18.77 7.45
C LEU A 204 -14.24 -17.97 6.20
N ILE A 205 -14.93 -16.84 5.96
CA ILE A 205 -14.64 -15.94 4.84
C ILE A 205 -13.19 -15.47 4.90
N LYS A 206 -12.70 -15.07 6.08
CA LYS A 206 -11.28 -14.68 6.26
C LYS A 206 -10.35 -15.83 5.90
N ALA A 207 -10.58 -17.03 6.46
CA ALA A 207 -9.74 -18.20 6.20
C ALA A 207 -9.69 -18.58 4.71
N VAL A 208 -10.84 -18.60 4.03
CA VAL A 208 -10.94 -18.88 2.59
C VAL A 208 -10.18 -17.84 1.78
N GLY A 209 -10.44 -16.54 2.04
CA GLY A 209 -9.73 -15.45 1.36
C GLY A 209 -8.22 -15.54 1.53
N GLU A 210 -7.75 -15.91 2.74
CA GLU A 210 -6.33 -16.10 3.00
C GLU A 210 -5.72 -17.30 2.26
N LEU A 211 -6.42 -18.43 2.23
CA LEU A 211 -5.96 -19.65 1.57
C LEU A 211 -5.84 -19.47 0.06
N ILE A 212 -6.84 -18.86 -0.56
CA ILE A 212 -6.80 -18.54 -1.99
C ILE A 212 -5.63 -17.57 -2.24
N ALA A 213 -5.53 -16.48 -1.47
CA ALA A 213 -4.43 -15.51 -1.64
C ALA A 213 -3.04 -16.17 -1.56
N LYS A 214 -2.82 -17.10 -0.62
CA LYS A 214 -1.54 -17.83 -0.47
C LYS A 214 -1.22 -18.76 -1.64
N SER A 215 -2.23 -19.18 -2.40
CA SER A 215 -2.09 -20.09 -3.54
C SER A 215 -1.81 -19.35 -4.85
N LEU A 216 -1.95 -18.02 -4.87
CA LEU A 216 -1.83 -17.18 -6.06
C LEU A 216 -0.45 -16.53 -6.19
N ARG A 217 -0.04 -16.22 -7.42
CA ARG A 217 1.20 -15.50 -7.71
C ARG A 217 1.00 -14.01 -7.42
N ARG A 218 2.10 -13.27 -7.27
CA ARG A 218 2.05 -11.81 -7.06
C ARG A 218 1.39 -11.04 -8.21
N ALA A 219 1.45 -11.57 -9.43
CA ALA A 219 0.81 -10.97 -10.60
C ALA A 219 -0.71 -11.21 -10.65
N ASP A 220 -1.20 -12.21 -9.93
CA ASP A 220 -2.62 -12.54 -9.87
C ASP A 220 -3.33 -11.63 -8.86
N THR A 221 -4.65 -11.55 -8.99
CA THR A 221 -5.48 -10.75 -8.08
C THR A 221 -6.61 -11.59 -7.54
N ILE A 222 -6.81 -11.57 -6.23
CA ILE A 222 -8.05 -12.01 -5.57
C ILE A 222 -8.79 -10.79 -5.05
N ALA A 223 -10.12 -10.82 -5.09
CA ALA A 223 -11.01 -9.84 -4.50
C ALA A 223 -12.20 -10.53 -3.81
N ARG A 224 -12.81 -9.85 -2.84
CA ARG A 224 -14.13 -10.22 -2.32
C ARG A 224 -15.18 -9.30 -2.94
N LEU A 225 -16.16 -9.89 -3.61
CA LEU A 225 -17.23 -9.13 -4.28
C LEU A 225 -18.37 -8.75 -3.31
N GLY A 226 -18.55 -9.56 -2.26
CA GLY A 226 -19.55 -9.39 -1.20
C GLY A 226 -20.01 -10.75 -0.69
N GLY A 227 -20.56 -10.82 0.53
CA GLY A 227 -21.04 -12.09 1.10
C GLY A 227 -19.95 -13.18 1.14
N ASP A 228 -20.25 -14.31 0.54
CA ASP A 228 -19.42 -15.51 0.33
C ASP A 228 -18.69 -15.54 -1.03
N GLU A 229 -18.90 -14.52 -1.88
CA GLU A 229 -18.36 -14.48 -3.24
C GLU A 229 -16.97 -13.84 -3.32
N PHE A 230 -16.03 -14.55 -3.95
CA PHE A 230 -14.71 -14.07 -4.33
C PHE A 230 -14.54 -14.08 -5.84
N ALA A 231 -13.61 -13.27 -6.32
CA ALA A 231 -13.21 -13.26 -7.71
C ALA A 231 -11.69 -13.27 -7.85
N VAL A 232 -11.19 -13.99 -8.84
CA VAL A 232 -9.76 -14.16 -9.10
C VAL A 232 -9.44 -13.80 -10.54
N ILE A 233 -8.37 -13.03 -10.74
CA ILE A 233 -7.77 -12.75 -12.05
C ILE A 233 -6.42 -13.46 -12.08
N ILE A 234 -6.23 -14.34 -13.05
CA ILE A 234 -4.95 -14.99 -13.35
C ILE A 234 -4.40 -14.38 -14.63
N GLU A 235 -3.20 -13.80 -14.57
CA GLU A 235 -2.55 -13.19 -15.73
C GLU A 235 -1.43 -14.10 -16.28
N GLY A 236 -1.27 -14.11 -17.60
CA GLY A 236 -0.15 -14.81 -18.24
C GLY A 236 -0.31 -16.32 -18.27
N ILE A 237 -1.51 -16.80 -18.61
CA ILE A 237 -1.74 -18.22 -18.90
C ILE A 237 -1.50 -18.51 -20.38
N ASP A 238 -1.06 -19.74 -20.68
CA ASP A 238 -0.79 -20.20 -22.05
C ASP A 238 -2.08 -20.74 -22.71
N GLY A 239 -3.03 -21.22 -21.92
CA GLY A 239 -4.32 -21.71 -22.40
C GLY A 239 -5.33 -22.03 -21.28
N PRO A 240 -6.55 -22.46 -21.65
CA PRO A 240 -7.61 -22.73 -20.67
C PRO A 240 -7.28 -23.84 -19.68
N GLU A 241 -6.42 -24.79 -20.05
CA GLU A 241 -5.98 -25.89 -19.17
C GLU A 241 -5.22 -25.39 -17.94
N ASP A 242 -4.49 -24.28 -18.05
CA ASP A 242 -3.81 -23.66 -16.91
C ASP A 242 -4.82 -23.10 -15.92
N ALA A 243 -5.89 -22.47 -16.42
CA ALA A 243 -6.97 -21.94 -15.60
C ALA A 243 -7.72 -23.06 -14.87
N ILE A 244 -8.00 -24.16 -15.57
CA ILE A 244 -8.61 -25.36 -14.97
C ILE A 244 -7.70 -25.93 -13.87
N SER A 245 -6.41 -26.10 -14.16
CA SER A 245 -5.44 -26.63 -13.19
C SER A 245 -5.33 -25.77 -11.92
N ILE A 246 -5.39 -24.44 -12.07
CA ILE A 246 -5.39 -23.51 -10.93
C ILE A 246 -6.71 -23.63 -10.16
N ALA A 247 -7.86 -23.70 -10.83
CA ALA A 247 -9.15 -23.87 -10.18
C ALA A 247 -9.22 -25.18 -9.39
N ASP A 248 -8.79 -26.30 -9.97
CA ASP A 248 -8.74 -27.61 -9.30
C ASP A 248 -7.86 -27.59 -8.04
N ASN A 249 -6.71 -26.90 -8.12
CA ASN A 249 -5.84 -26.71 -6.97
C ASN A 249 -6.53 -25.88 -5.87
N LEU A 250 -7.21 -24.80 -6.24
CA LEU A 250 -7.97 -23.98 -5.28
C LEU A 250 -9.07 -24.81 -4.61
N THR A 251 -9.86 -25.56 -5.37
CA THR A 251 -10.90 -26.47 -4.83
C THR A 251 -10.30 -27.45 -3.83
N THR A 252 -9.20 -28.13 -4.21
CA THR A 252 -8.52 -29.11 -3.36
C THR A 252 -8.03 -28.50 -2.04
N ILE A 253 -7.45 -27.29 -2.11
CA ILE A 253 -6.92 -26.60 -0.93
C ILE A 253 -8.05 -26.18 0.01
N LEU A 254 -9.17 -25.69 -0.52
CA LEU A 254 -10.32 -25.27 0.28
C LEU A 254 -10.98 -26.45 1.00
N GLU A 255 -11.11 -27.60 0.33
CA GLU A 255 -11.68 -28.81 0.94
C GLU A 255 -10.87 -29.35 2.14
N HIS A 256 -9.54 -29.20 2.13
CA HIS A 256 -8.65 -29.87 3.08
C HIS A 256 -7.97 -28.96 4.11
N ASN A 257 -8.03 -27.63 3.95
CA ASN A 257 -7.21 -26.71 4.77
C ASN A 257 -7.99 -25.60 5.49
N VAL A 258 -9.32 -25.61 5.46
CA VAL A 258 -10.12 -24.67 6.22
C VAL A 258 -10.25 -25.17 7.67
N ARG A 259 -9.72 -24.41 8.62
CA ARG A 259 -9.86 -24.69 10.05
C ARG A 259 -10.57 -23.54 10.74
N LEU A 260 -11.69 -23.82 11.39
CA LEU A 260 -12.39 -22.88 12.25
C LEU A 260 -12.08 -23.24 13.71
N ASP A 261 -11.32 -22.38 14.38
CA ASP A 261 -10.84 -22.58 15.76
C ASP A 261 -10.05 -23.91 15.93
N GLU A 262 -10.48 -24.81 16.83
CA GLU A 262 -9.85 -26.12 17.11
C GLU A 262 -10.60 -27.30 16.44
N GLN A 263 -11.62 -27.05 15.63
CA GLN A 263 -12.35 -28.09 14.90
C GLN A 263 -12.03 -28.04 13.40
N GLU A 264 -11.78 -29.22 12.81
CA GLU A 264 -11.71 -29.36 11.37
C GLU A 264 -13.12 -29.23 10.80
N THR A 265 -13.36 -28.14 10.09
CA THR A 265 -14.58 -27.91 9.31
C THR A 265 -14.26 -28.11 7.84
N TYR A 266 -15.03 -28.97 7.18
CA TYR A 266 -14.98 -29.11 5.75
C TYR A 266 -15.75 -27.96 5.10
N THR A 267 -15.13 -27.31 4.13
CA THR A 267 -15.79 -26.30 3.29
C THR A 267 -15.35 -26.53 1.86
N SER A 268 -16.31 -26.56 0.94
CA SER A 268 -16.06 -26.59 -0.49
C SER A 268 -16.42 -25.24 -1.12
N ALA A 269 -16.03 -25.05 -2.36
CA ALA A 269 -16.39 -23.86 -3.12
C ALA A 269 -16.68 -24.23 -4.58
N SER A 270 -17.69 -23.57 -5.14
CA SER A 270 -18.02 -23.65 -6.54
C SER A 270 -17.25 -22.59 -7.33
N ILE A 271 -16.56 -23.01 -8.40
CA ILE A 271 -15.71 -22.11 -9.21
C ILE A 271 -16.21 -22.05 -10.66
N GLY A 272 -16.61 -20.86 -11.12
CA GLY A 272 -16.87 -20.56 -12.52
C GLY A 272 -15.64 -19.93 -13.19
N ILE A 273 -15.28 -20.38 -14.39
CA ILE A 273 -14.06 -19.94 -15.11
C ILE A 273 -14.43 -19.33 -16.46
N ALA A 274 -13.80 -18.21 -16.80
CA ALA A 274 -13.79 -17.61 -18.13
C ALA A 274 -12.33 -17.31 -18.55
N VAL A 275 -12.01 -17.54 -19.82
CA VAL A 275 -10.69 -17.33 -20.44
C VAL A 275 -10.84 -16.48 -21.68
#